data_AF-A0A0B4EPH5-F1
#
_entry.id   AF-A0A0B4EPH5-F1
#
_cell.length_a   1.000
_cell.length_b   1.000
_cell.length_c   1.000
_cell.angle_alpha   90.00
_cell.angle_beta   90.00
_cell.angle_gamma   90.00
#
_symmetry.space_group_name_H-M   'P 1'
#
loop_
_entity.id
_entity.type
_entity.pdbx_description
1 polymer ?
#
loop_
_entity_poly.entity_id
_entity_poly.type
_entity_poly.pdbx_seq_one_letter_code
_entity_poly.pdbx_strand_id
1 'polypeptide(L)'
;MEQNDLTVQAVDIREQELKRVYGDSVKFVSKEEALLTSDILINAMNLTKNPKSKFYNMNYFSEKEFSLVKKGVIFINVTRGEIAPESILLNCYKKELFLGLDWMFLQMRKSFPKLSKGK
;
A
#
# COMPACT_ATOMS: atom_id res chain seq x y z
N MET A 1 10.87 -6.03 -14.11
CA MET A 1 10.58 -5.06 -15.19
C MET A 1 11.20 -3.73 -14.83
N GLU A 2 11.97 -3.18 -15.77
CA GLU A 2 12.48 -1.81 -15.71
C GLU A 2 11.85 -1.05 -16.87
N GLN A 3 11.11 0.01 -16.57
CA GLN A 3 10.52 0.87 -17.58
C GLN A 3 10.53 2.29 -17.04
N ASN A 4 11.07 3.24 -17.82
CA ASN A 4 11.26 4.63 -17.38
C ASN A 4 12.12 4.79 -16.11
N ASP A 5 13.21 4.01 -16.00
CA ASP A 5 14.13 3.99 -14.84
C ASP A 5 13.49 3.59 -13.49
N LEU A 6 12.28 3.01 -13.53
CA LEU A 6 11.61 2.46 -12.36
C LEU A 6 11.87 0.96 -12.24
N THR A 7 12.26 0.52 -11.05
CA THR A 7 12.30 -0.90 -10.70
C THR A 7 10.97 -1.34 -10.10
N VAL A 8 10.43 -2.47 -10.55
CA VAL A 8 9.18 -3.03 -10.03
C VAL A 8 9.45 -4.33 -9.26
N GLN A 9 8.86 -4.42 -8.07
CA GLN A 9 8.85 -5.62 -7.23
C GLN A 9 7.43 -5.95 -6.77
N ALA A 10 7.19 -7.21 -6.41
CA ALA A 10 5.86 -7.72 -6.07
C ALA A 10 5.87 -8.53 -4.77
N VAL A 11 4.75 -8.47 -4.06
CA VAL A 11 4.46 -9.31 -2.88
C VAL A 11 3.16 -10.04 -3.16
N ASP A 12 3.19 -11.37 -3.22
CA ASP A 12 1.99 -12.19 -3.36
C ASP A 12 2.21 -13.52 -2.65
N ILE A 13 1.23 -13.98 -1.86
CA ILE A 13 1.28 -15.28 -1.18
C ILE A 13 1.36 -16.44 -2.19
N ARG A 14 0.96 -16.19 -3.44
CA ARG A 14 1.01 -17.14 -4.54
C ARG A 14 2.33 -17.12 -5.32
N GLU A 15 3.40 -16.58 -4.75
CA GLU A 15 4.71 -16.46 -5.40
C GLU A 15 5.12 -17.75 -6.11
N GLN A 16 5.03 -18.90 -5.44
CA GLN A 16 5.45 -20.18 -6.01
C GLN A 16 4.62 -20.57 -7.23
N GLU A 17 3.30 -20.35 -7.21
CA GLU A 17 2.45 -20.61 -8.38
C GLU A 17 2.73 -19.59 -9.49
N LEU A 18 2.89 -18.31 -9.15
CA LEU A 18 3.09 -17.22 -10.11
C LEU A 18 4.46 -17.31 -10.80
N LYS A 19 5.51 -17.75 -10.10
CA LYS A 19 6.83 -18.02 -10.70
C LYS A 19 6.76 -19.09 -11.79
N ARG A 20 5.85 -20.07 -11.69
CA ARG A 20 5.66 -21.08 -12.75
C ARG A 20 4.99 -20.50 -14.00
N VAL A 21 4.21 -19.43 -13.86
CA VAL A 21 3.49 -18.78 -14.95
C VAL A 21 4.34 -17.69 -15.60
N TYR A 22 5.00 -16.88 -14.79
CA TYR A 22 5.70 -15.67 -15.22
C TYR A 22 7.23 -15.81 -15.24
N GLY A 23 7.78 -16.93 -14.75
CA GLY A 23 9.22 -17.12 -14.60
C GLY A 23 9.84 -16.03 -13.72
N ASP A 24 11.00 -15.53 -14.14
CA ASP A 24 11.75 -14.47 -13.45
C ASP A 24 11.38 -13.05 -13.92
N SER A 25 10.31 -12.88 -14.69
CA SER A 25 9.88 -11.56 -15.19
C SER A 25 9.39 -10.62 -14.07
N VAL A 26 9.01 -11.20 -12.92
CA VAL A 26 8.56 -10.49 -11.72
C VAL A 26 9.53 -10.73 -10.57
N LYS A 27 10.07 -9.65 -10.00
CA LYS A 27 10.88 -9.71 -8.78
C LYS A 27 9.95 -9.84 -7.57
N PHE A 28 9.71 -11.06 -7.12
CA PHE A 28 9.01 -11.31 -5.86
C PHE A 28 9.93 -11.04 -4.67
N VAL A 29 9.42 -10.33 -3.68
CA VAL A 29 10.12 -9.97 -2.45
C VAL A 29 9.21 -10.19 -1.24
N SER A 30 9.80 -10.17 -0.04
CA SER A 30 9.00 -10.21 1.20
C SER A 30 8.21 -8.90 1.39
N LYS A 31 7.14 -8.96 2.19
CA LYS A 31 6.39 -7.76 2.60
C LYS A 31 7.30 -6.72 3.25
N GLU A 32 8.18 -7.16 4.16
CA GLU A 32 9.09 -6.28 4.89
C GLU A 32 10.10 -5.60 3.95
N GLU A 33 10.70 -6.35 3.03
CA GLU A 33 11.59 -5.79 2.01
C GLU A 33 10.86 -4.75 1.15
N ALA A 34 9.64 -5.06 0.70
CA ALA A 34 8.85 -4.11 -0.09
C ALA A 34 8.56 -2.82 0.69
N LEU A 35 8.21 -2.90 1.98
CA LEU A 35 7.94 -1.73 2.81
C LEU A 35 9.20 -0.85 2.99
N LEU A 36 10.36 -1.45 3.23
CA LEU A 36 11.61 -0.74 3.49
C LEU A 36 12.22 -0.11 2.22
N THR A 37 12.06 -0.75 1.07
CA THR A 37 12.83 -0.41 -0.14
C THR A 37 12.03 0.40 -1.15
N SER A 38 10.69 0.37 -1.12
CA SER A 38 9.85 1.02 -2.13
C SER A 38 9.65 2.51 -1.86
N ASP A 39 9.69 3.31 -2.92
CA ASP A 39 9.31 4.73 -2.90
C ASP A 39 7.81 4.93 -3.22
N ILE A 40 7.21 3.95 -3.90
CA ILE A 40 5.77 3.87 -4.20
C ILE A 40 5.27 2.49 -3.81
N LEU A 41 4.22 2.44 -2.99
CA LEU A 41 3.55 1.22 -2.58
C LEU A 41 2.13 1.20 -3.14
N ILE A 42 1.80 0.15 -3.89
CA ILE A 42 0.47 -0.02 -4.50
C ILE A 42 -0.18 -1.29 -3.93
N ASN A 43 -1.29 -1.13 -3.22
CA ASN A 43 -2.12 -2.25 -2.81
C ASN A 43 -3.22 -2.50 -3.84
N ALA A 44 -3.12 -3.63 -4.53
CA ALA A 44 -4.12 -4.15 -5.47
C ALA A 44 -4.74 -5.50 -5.03
N MET A 45 -4.56 -5.89 -3.77
CA MET A 45 -5.10 -7.15 -3.27
C MET A 45 -6.61 -7.08 -3.03
N ASN A 46 -7.36 -8.13 -3.34
CA ASN A 46 -8.75 -8.24 -2.91
C ASN A 46 -8.83 -8.33 -1.37
N LEU A 47 -9.78 -7.61 -0.76
CA LEU A 47 -10.05 -7.72 0.67
C LEU A 47 -10.73 -9.07 0.97
N THR A 48 -10.11 -9.87 1.83
CA THR A 48 -10.62 -11.14 2.31
C THR A 48 -10.83 -11.07 3.82
N LYS A 49 -12.09 -11.09 4.25
CA LYS A 49 -12.48 -10.98 5.67
C LYS A 49 -12.60 -12.31 6.40
N ASN A 50 -12.62 -13.44 5.69
CA ASN A 50 -12.75 -14.75 6.30
C ASN A 50 -11.43 -15.18 6.96
N PRO A 51 -11.34 -15.29 8.30
CA PRO A 51 -10.09 -15.64 9.00
C PRO A 51 -9.58 -17.06 8.70
N LYS A 52 -10.45 -17.94 8.17
CA LYS A 52 -10.07 -19.29 7.75
C LYS A 52 -9.47 -19.34 6.34
N SER A 53 -9.54 -18.25 5.59
CA SER A 53 -8.95 -18.18 4.24
C SER A 53 -7.45 -17.97 4.32
N LYS A 54 -6.69 -18.69 3.49
CA LYS A 54 -5.26 -18.41 3.30
C LYS A 54 -4.98 -16.98 2.78
N PHE A 55 -5.99 -16.30 2.25
CA PHE A 55 -5.90 -14.94 1.74
C PHE A 55 -6.38 -13.87 2.73
N TYR A 56 -6.69 -14.24 3.98
CA TYR A 56 -7.15 -13.27 4.99
C TYR A 56 -6.15 -12.10 5.14
N ASN A 57 -6.65 -10.88 5.01
CA ASN A 57 -5.81 -9.68 4.94
C ASN A 57 -6.49 -8.41 5.51
N MET A 58 -7.40 -8.57 6.47
CA MET A 58 -7.86 -7.41 7.25
C MET A 58 -6.69 -6.85 8.07
N ASN A 59 -6.60 -5.53 8.12
CA ASN A 59 -5.52 -4.77 8.77
C ASN A 59 -4.13 -5.16 8.26
N TYR A 60 -4.02 -5.60 7.00
CA TYR A 60 -2.75 -5.95 6.37
C TYR A 60 -1.76 -4.79 6.44
N PHE A 61 -2.25 -3.56 6.27
CA PHE A 61 -1.48 -2.33 6.50
C PHE A 61 -1.90 -1.72 7.83
N SER A 62 -1.07 -1.94 8.85
CA SER A 62 -1.24 -1.38 10.20
C SER A 62 -0.21 -0.28 10.47
N GLU A 63 -0.32 0.40 11.61
CA GLU A 63 0.70 1.38 12.04
C GLU A 63 2.10 0.76 12.12
N LYS A 64 2.21 -0.52 12.50
CA LYS A 64 3.49 -1.24 12.54
C LYS A 64 4.10 -1.29 11.14
N GLU A 65 3.32 -1.62 10.13
CA GLU A 65 3.84 -1.75 8.76
C GLU A 65 4.20 -0.39 8.18
N PHE A 66 3.38 0.63 8.45
CA PHE A 66 3.72 1.99 8.05
C PHE A 66 4.86 2.60 8.86
N SER A 67 5.24 2.04 10.01
CA SER A 67 6.46 2.51 10.69
C SER A 67 7.75 2.10 9.95
N LEU A 68 7.67 1.10 9.06
CA LEU A 68 8.81 0.59 8.29
C LEU A 68 9.04 1.35 6.98
N VAL A 69 8.02 2.04 6.47
CA VAL A 69 8.14 2.69 5.16
C VAL A 69 8.99 3.94 5.21
N LYS A 70 9.64 4.26 4.10
CA LYS A 70 10.41 5.49 3.95
C LYS A 70 9.51 6.71 4.19
N LYS A 71 10.04 7.76 4.83
CA LYS A 71 9.35 9.04 4.93
C LYS A 71 9.10 9.59 3.54
N GLY A 72 7.86 9.99 3.26
CA GLY A 72 7.45 10.53 1.97
C GLY A 72 7.10 9.46 0.94
N VAL A 73 6.91 8.20 1.33
CA VAL A 73 6.43 7.16 0.40
C VAL A 73 5.07 7.56 -0.20
N ILE A 74 4.83 7.21 -1.46
CA ILE A 74 3.50 7.33 -2.05
C ILE A 74 2.76 6.01 -1.79
N PHE A 75 1.62 6.05 -1.11
CA PHE A 75 0.80 4.88 -0.85
C PHE A 75 -0.51 4.95 -1.63
N ILE A 76 -0.69 4.03 -2.57
CA ILE A 76 -1.87 3.91 -3.42
C ILE A 76 -2.63 2.66 -3.00
N ASN A 77 -3.84 2.83 -2.48
CA ASN A 77 -4.72 1.71 -2.18
C ASN A 77 -5.90 1.70 -3.14
N VAL A 78 -5.92 0.72 -4.06
CA VAL A 78 -7.07 0.56 -4.98
C VAL A 78 -8.18 -0.32 -4.40
N THR A 79 -7.96 -0.88 -3.20
CA THR A 79 -8.90 -1.77 -2.53
C THR A 79 -9.74 -1.03 -1.49
N ARG A 80 -11.07 -1.26 -1.52
CA ARG A 80 -12.00 -0.76 -0.49
C ARG A 80 -11.84 -1.48 0.84
N GLY A 81 -12.04 -0.75 1.94
CA GLY A 81 -12.33 -1.33 3.26
C GLY A 81 -11.09 -1.56 4.14
N GLU A 82 -11.21 -2.56 5.01
CA GLU A 82 -10.41 -2.72 6.22
C GLU A 82 -9.02 -3.31 5.99
N ILE A 83 -8.53 -3.36 4.74
CA ILE A 83 -7.16 -3.80 4.42
C ILE A 83 -6.12 -2.77 4.89
N ALA A 84 -6.49 -1.48 4.80
CA ALA A 84 -5.75 -0.33 5.28
C ALA A 84 -6.76 0.63 5.92
N PRO A 85 -7.05 0.50 7.23
CA PRO A 85 -8.05 1.31 7.91
C PRO A 85 -7.82 2.81 7.74
N GLU A 86 -8.88 3.56 7.47
CA GLU A 86 -8.80 5.01 7.21
C GLU A 86 -8.20 5.80 8.38
N SER A 87 -8.45 5.37 9.63
CA SER A 87 -7.89 5.99 10.83
C SER A 87 -6.36 5.92 10.84
N ILE A 88 -5.79 4.79 10.40
CA ILE A 88 -4.35 4.57 10.31
C ILE A 88 -3.76 5.45 9.19
N LEU A 89 -4.39 5.46 8.01
CA LEU A 89 -3.96 6.30 6.90
C LEU A 89 -3.96 7.79 7.26
N LEU A 90 -5.00 8.26 7.95
CA LEU A 90 -5.08 9.64 8.44
C LEU A 90 -3.99 9.96 9.47
N ASN A 91 -3.69 9.03 10.38
CA ASN A 91 -2.62 9.21 11.36
C ASN A 91 -1.25 9.33 10.68
N CYS A 92 -0.96 8.43 9.72
CA CYS A 92 0.26 8.45 8.94
C CYS A 92 0.40 9.71 8.08
N TYR A 93 -0.69 10.18 7.47
CA TYR A 93 -0.70 11.46 6.74
C TYR A 93 -0.38 12.64 7.64
N LYS A 94 -0.99 12.72 8.83
CA LYS A 94 -0.68 13.77 9.83
C LYS A 94 0.76 13.73 10.32
N LYS A 95 1.40 12.55 10.30
CA LYS A 95 2.82 12.34 10.63
C LYS A 95 3.76 12.62 9.45
N GLU A 96 3.25 13.14 8.32
CA GLU A 96 4.01 13.40 7.08
C GLU A 96 4.71 12.16 6.52
N LEU A 97 4.16 10.98 6.77
CA LEU A 97 4.73 9.74 6.28
C LEU A 97 4.44 9.54 4.79
N PHE A 98 3.30 10.06 4.29
CA PHE A 98 2.85 9.91 2.91
C PHE A 98 2.85 11.23 2.14
N LEU A 99 3.30 11.19 0.87
CA LEU A 99 3.20 12.34 -0.05
C LEU A 99 1.86 12.40 -0.81
N GLY A 100 1.13 11.28 -0.92
CA GLY A 100 -0.14 11.23 -1.63
C GLY A 100 -0.93 9.96 -1.35
N LEU A 101 -2.26 10.06 -1.44
CA LEU A 101 -3.25 8.99 -1.26
C LEU A 101 -4.24 9.09 -2.44
N ASP A 102 -4.43 8.02 -3.23
CA ASP A 102 -5.24 8.11 -4.46
C ASP A 102 -6.74 7.70 -4.33
N TRP A 103 -7.52 8.32 -5.19
CA TRP A 103 -8.97 8.38 -5.52
C TRP A 103 -10.06 7.93 -4.55
N MET A 104 -9.90 6.83 -3.81
CA MET A 104 -11.00 6.33 -2.98
C MET A 104 -11.18 7.11 -1.67
N PHE A 105 -10.19 7.92 -1.31
CA PHE A 105 -10.23 8.80 -0.14
C PHE A 105 -10.86 10.17 -0.41
N LEU A 106 -11.24 10.51 -1.65
CA LEU A 106 -11.82 11.83 -1.96
C LEU A 106 -13.18 12.09 -1.27
N GLN A 107 -13.78 11.08 -0.62
CA GLN A 107 -14.89 11.25 0.32
C GLN A 107 -14.45 12.00 1.61
N MET A 108 -13.21 11.85 2.07
CA MET A 108 -12.71 12.64 3.21
C MET A 108 -12.51 14.11 2.85
N ARG A 109 -12.20 14.45 1.60
CA ARG A 109 -12.02 15.84 1.18
C ARG A 109 -13.33 16.65 1.26
N LYS A 110 -14.50 16.01 1.20
CA LYS A 110 -15.80 16.66 1.46
C LYS A 110 -16.07 16.94 2.95
N SER A 111 -15.31 16.33 3.86
CA SER A 111 -15.44 16.52 5.31
C SER A 111 -14.41 17.48 5.93
N PHE A 112 -13.46 18.00 5.15
CA PHE A 112 -12.45 18.95 5.64
C PHE A 112 -12.51 20.28 4.88
N PRO A 113 -13.23 21.29 5.39
CA PRO A 113 -13.18 22.63 4.81
C PRO A 113 -11.84 23.29 5.16
N LYS A 114 -11.11 23.67 4.11
CA LYS A 114 -10.00 24.65 4.08
C LYS A 114 -8.76 24.31 4.91
N LEU A 115 -7.70 23.88 4.23
CA LEU A 115 -6.32 24.18 4.60
C LEU A 115 -5.49 24.35 3.31
N SER A 116 -5.79 25.42 2.58
CA SER A 116 -4.83 26.07 1.68
C SER A 116 -4.79 27.56 2.02
N LYS A 117 -3.99 27.89 3.02
CA LYS A 117 -3.33 29.19 3.07
C LYS A 117 -1.89 28.92 3.47
N GLY A 118 -1.07 28.65 2.45
CA GLY A 118 0.35 28.90 2.57
C GLY A 118 0.56 30.39 2.81
N LYS A 119 1.36 30.72 3.82
CA LYS A 119 2.13 31.95 3.84
C LYS A 119 3.49 31.64 3.25
#